data_AF-A0A3Q2PPQ4-F1
#
_entry.id   AF-A0A3Q2PPQ4-F1
#
_cell.length_a   1.000
_cell.length_b   1.000
_cell.length_c   1.000
_cell.angle_alpha   90.00
_cell.angle_beta   90.00
_cell.angle_gamma   90.00
#
_symmetry.space_group_name_H-M   'P 1'
#
loop_
_entity.id
_entity.type
_entity.pdbx_description
1 polymer ?
#
loop_
_entity_poly.entity_id
_entity_poly.type
_entity_poly.pdbx_seq_one_letter_code
_entity_poly.pdbx_strand_id
1 'polypeptide(L)'
;MGCARFAISSPTEEENLVKELVDLSTTEQIRKIRELPMSFEAKKYIRWDESYNKKVKANPFCWSHSDAFILPLFLNYTLNYTSTWTYIYMCLHSRQTLELWHGIMKEIGGKFGSGVLNYFVLLKWLLMFNIFSFLINFGFITIPLLVSDSSPNAPSNVSFKGLELLTGAGYFNYTIMYYGSYSNETLGQPDDLMKYNMQLAYFFTIAVYMVLCGIVLIFSMASSFKKNYALADPSSNSAWQLLCSWDFSMTNERAVNQRKNNLRVHELHKLRTVSEKLKHYGIHFGAWLLSTSLAVACGASIFYLYNETRSLLREAETLLVPFVVSLMNMVIPFFFSLFNKFEHYSNQRKQIYALLFRNVLLRMSILGVLCYYWMNMVPQRFTCWEPVVGQALYRLVIVDFLFLMLGSFFGEFLGNVIGTKLQPRLGVPDFFSQMKTIFIFLLFFPFFVGALSIVAYTTWSLTPSEHCGPFRGLNRTFSVVGEWIDELDNHNSTQWVVWTYQNVIRSELFYFLITLIFLVIIYIFWQLIQGRKKLIVLLKQQIFNVGLHCPPECVWLVLIFIYFFRLVYNPNILLGFFNNASFLNILFSY
;
A
#
# COMPACT_ATOMS: atom_id res chain seq x y z
N MET A 1 -27.80 5.97 -36.49
CA MET A 1 -27.24 6.93 -37.45
C MET A 1 -25.72 6.95 -37.32
N GLY A 2 -25.04 6.60 -38.41
CA GLY A 2 -23.60 6.68 -38.69
C GLY A 2 -22.61 6.73 -37.54
N CYS A 3 -22.19 5.57 -37.04
CA CYS A 3 -20.93 5.46 -36.32
C CYS A 3 -19.81 5.42 -37.38
N ALA A 4 -19.04 6.50 -37.49
CA ALA A 4 -17.88 6.55 -38.36
C ALA A 4 -16.92 5.40 -38.00
N ARG A 5 -16.82 4.41 -38.89
CA ARG A 5 -15.71 3.46 -38.91
C ARG A 5 -14.46 4.27 -39.17
N PHE A 6 -13.67 4.49 -38.13
CA PHE A 6 -12.27 4.88 -38.32
C PHE A 6 -11.55 3.75 -39.04
N ALA A 7 -10.76 4.14 -40.03
CA ALA A 7 -10.17 3.34 -41.08
C ALA A 7 -9.74 1.93 -40.63
N ILE A 8 -10.34 0.93 -41.29
CA ILE A 8 -9.71 -0.38 -41.43
C ILE A 8 -8.49 -0.12 -42.31
N SER A 9 -7.30 -0.17 -41.73
CA SER A 9 -6.05 -0.30 -42.48
C SER A 9 -6.23 -1.44 -43.47
N SER A 10 -5.99 -1.16 -44.75
CA SER A 10 -6.01 -2.22 -45.76
C SER A 10 -4.99 -3.31 -45.37
N PRO A 11 -5.21 -4.60 -45.66
CA PRO A 11 -4.25 -5.67 -45.33
C PRO A 11 -2.82 -5.36 -45.83
N THR A 12 -2.74 -4.62 -46.94
CA THR A 12 -1.52 -4.11 -47.55
C THR A 12 -0.80 -3.01 -46.75
N GLU A 13 -1.52 -2.17 -46.00
CA GLU A 13 -0.91 -1.15 -45.14
C GLU A 13 -0.32 -1.75 -43.86
N GLU A 14 -0.98 -2.75 -43.26
CA GLU A 14 -0.45 -3.43 -42.07
C GLU A 14 0.83 -4.20 -42.40
N GLU A 15 0.86 -4.92 -43.52
CA GLU A 15 2.07 -5.62 -43.98
C GLU A 15 3.23 -4.67 -44.29
N ASN A 16 2.95 -3.51 -44.90
CA ASN A 16 3.97 -2.51 -45.18
C ASN A 16 4.50 -1.85 -43.89
N LEU A 17 3.61 -1.60 -42.92
CA LEU A 17 3.99 -1.07 -41.62
C LEU A 17 4.86 -2.06 -40.83
N VAL A 18 4.53 -3.35 -40.85
CA VAL A 18 5.35 -4.40 -40.21
C VAL A 18 6.73 -4.49 -40.88
N LYS A 19 6.82 -4.40 -42.21
CA LYS A 19 8.10 -4.38 -42.93
C LYS A 19 8.96 -3.16 -42.54
N GLU A 20 8.36 -1.97 -42.48
CA GLU A 20 9.07 -0.73 -42.09
C GLU A 20 9.57 -0.79 -40.63
N LEU A 21 8.84 -1.49 -39.75
CA LEU A 21 9.21 -1.65 -38.34
C LEU A 21 10.37 -2.63 -38.12
N VAL A 22 10.45 -3.70 -38.92
CA VAL A 22 11.50 -4.74 -38.79
C VAL A 22 12.90 -4.19 -39.04
N ASP A 23 13.03 -3.18 -39.89
CA ASP A 23 14.32 -2.59 -40.29
C ASP A 23 14.84 -1.53 -39.30
N LEU A 24 14.06 -1.20 -38.26
CA LEU A 24 14.40 -0.19 -37.26
C LEU A 24 15.13 -0.78 -36.02
N SER A 25 15.85 0.09 -35.31
CA SER A 25 16.38 -0.26 -33.99
C SER A 25 15.22 -0.49 -33.01
N THR A 26 15.41 -1.37 -32.01
CA THR A 26 14.36 -1.72 -31.04
C THR A 26 13.76 -0.51 -30.32
N THR A 27 14.55 0.54 -30.10
CA THR A 27 14.11 1.77 -29.43
C THR A 27 13.23 2.63 -30.35
N GLU A 28 13.61 2.78 -31.61
CA GLU A 28 12.87 3.54 -32.63
C GLU A 28 11.53 2.86 -32.96
N GLN A 29 11.55 1.53 -33.05
CA GLN A 29 10.40 0.67 -33.27
C GLN A 29 9.38 0.81 -32.12
N ILE A 30 9.83 0.76 -30.86
CA ILE A 30 8.96 0.98 -29.68
C ILE A 30 8.34 2.38 -29.72
N ARG A 31 9.09 3.39 -30.16
CA ARG A 31 8.62 4.78 -30.29
C ARG A 31 7.52 4.89 -31.35
N LYS A 32 7.75 4.40 -32.57
CA LYS A 32 6.76 4.40 -33.66
C LYS A 32 5.49 3.62 -33.28
N ILE A 33 5.60 2.42 -32.71
CA ILE A 33 4.43 1.63 -32.26
C ILE A 33 3.62 2.40 -31.19
N ARG A 34 4.27 3.23 -30.36
CA ARG A 34 3.59 4.04 -29.35
C ARG A 34 2.79 5.17 -29.98
N GLU A 35 3.33 5.80 -31.01
CA GLU A 35 2.76 6.92 -31.76
C GLU A 35 1.56 6.50 -32.64
N LEU A 36 1.40 5.21 -32.97
CA LEU A 36 0.26 4.73 -33.76
C LEU A 36 -1.11 4.97 -33.08
N PRO A 37 -2.13 5.45 -33.81
CA PRO A 37 -3.47 5.73 -33.27
C PRO A 37 -4.35 4.46 -33.22
N MET A 38 -3.91 3.40 -32.54
CA MET A 38 -4.65 2.14 -32.41
C MET A 38 -4.78 1.65 -30.96
N SER A 39 -5.68 0.68 -30.76
CA SER A 39 -5.94 0.05 -29.45
C SER A 39 -4.72 -0.69 -28.92
N PHE A 40 -4.66 -0.87 -27.59
CA PHE A 40 -3.53 -1.54 -26.95
C PHE A 40 -3.38 -3.01 -27.37
N GLU A 41 -4.49 -3.71 -27.63
CA GLU A 41 -4.51 -5.10 -28.09
C GLU A 41 -3.92 -5.24 -29.50
N ALA A 42 -4.27 -4.33 -30.42
CA ALA A 42 -3.69 -4.30 -31.76
C ALA A 42 -2.17 -4.03 -31.72
N LYS A 43 -1.71 -3.10 -30.89
CA LYS A 43 -0.27 -2.83 -30.68
C LYS A 43 0.49 -4.05 -30.12
N LYS A 44 -0.17 -4.86 -29.29
CA LYS A 44 0.41 -6.09 -28.71
C LYS A 44 0.56 -7.18 -29.78
N TYR A 45 -0.43 -7.31 -30.66
CA TYR A 45 -0.39 -8.25 -31.79
C TYR A 45 0.76 -7.94 -32.74
N ILE A 46 0.88 -6.68 -33.19
CA ILE A 46 1.98 -6.23 -34.07
C ILE A 46 3.36 -6.53 -33.45
N ARG A 47 3.53 -6.24 -32.15
CA ARG A 47 4.80 -6.49 -31.46
C ARG A 47 5.14 -7.98 -31.33
N TRP A 48 4.12 -8.84 -31.22
CA TRP A 48 4.31 -10.29 -31.15
C TRP A 48 4.67 -10.88 -32.52
N ASP A 49 3.95 -10.47 -33.56
CA ASP A 49 4.18 -10.87 -34.95
C ASP A 49 5.58 -10.46 -35.44
N GLU A 50 6.03 -9.26 -35.09
CA GLU A 50 7.36 -8.80 -35.44
C GLU A 50 8.48 -9.56 -34.70
N SER A 51 8.27 -9.88 -33.41
CA SER A 51 9.23 -10.68 -32.65
C SER A 51 9.34 -12.11 -33.18
N TYR A 52 8.29 -12.64 -33.80
CA TYR A 52 8.30 -13.91 -34.50
C TYR A 52 9.12 -13.81 -35.79
N ASN A 53 8.87 -12.79 -36.62
CA ASN A 53 9.61 -12.55 -37.87
C ASN A 53 11.12 -12.30 -37.65
N LYS A 54 11.51 -11.64 -36.55
CA LYS A 54 12.93 -11.41 -36.21
C LYS A 54 13.67 -12.70 -35.82
N LYS A 55 12.99 -13.64 -35.14
CA LYS A 55 13.55 -14.96 -34.81
C LYS A 55 13.72 -15.83 -36.06
N VAL A 56 12.83 -15.69 -37.04
CA VAL A 56 12.93 -16.39 -38.33
C VAL A 56 14.10 -15.84 -39.17
N LYS A 57 14.32 -14.52 -39.19
CA LYS A 57 15.46 -13.89 -39.89
C LYS A 57 16.83 -14.11 -39.22
N ALA A 58 16.88 -14.33 -37.91
CA ALA A 58 18.14 -14.50 -37.17
C ALA A 58 18.79 -15.89 -37.36
N ASN A 59 18.16 -16.80 -38.11
CA ASN A 59 18.64 -18.18 -38.26
C ASN A 59 18.89 -18.63 -39.72
N PRO A 60 19.80 -17.99 -40.47
CA PRO A 60 20.50 -18.64 -41.57
C PRO A 60 22.03 -18.68 -41.31
N PHE A 61 22.47 -19.83 -40.81
CA PHE A 61 23.74 -20.54 -41.09
C PHE A 61 25.13 -19.84 -41.00
N CYS A 62 26.04 -20.52 -40.28
CA CYS A 62 27.41 -20.96 -40.69
C CYS A 62 28.52 -20.63 -39.67
N TRP A 63 29.27 -21.67 -39.27
CA TRP A 63 30.46 -21.59 -38.44
C TRP A 63 31.71 -21.43 -39.33
N SER A 64 32.52 -20.42 -39.09
CA SER A 64 33.95 -20.46 -39.46
C SER A 64 34.80 -19.86 -38.35
N HIS A 65 35.68 -20.70 -37.82
CA HIS A 65 36.76 -20.40 -36.90
C HIS A 65 37.74 -19.35 -37.45
N SER A 66 38.33 -18.58 -36.51
CA SER A 66 39.73 -18.15 -36.37
C SER A 66 39.91 -16.64 -36.20
N ASP A 67 40.26 -16.19 -34.99
CA ASP A 67 41.60 -15.63 -34.70
C ASP A 67 41.72 -14.99 -33.29
N ALA A 68 42.83 -15.36 -32.63
CA ALA A 68 43.69 -14.62 -31.68
C ALA A 68 43.02 -13.89 -30.48
N PHE A 69 43.14 -14.31 -29.21
CA PHE A 69 44.33 -14.51 -28.35
C PHE A 69 45.36 -13.36 -28.38
N ILE A 70 45.85 -12.99 -27.18
CA ILE A 70 46.60 -11.77 -26.76
C ILE A 70 45.61 -10.69 -26.25
N LEU A 71 45.30 -10.55 -24.96
CA LEU A 71 46.20 -10.30 -23.83
C LEU A 71 45.43 -10.40 -22.48
N PRO A 72 45.68 -11.38 -21.58
CA PRO A 72 45.17 -11.29 -20.21
C PRO A 72 46.31 -11.41 -19.20
N LEU A 73 46.97 -10.28 -18.89
CA LEU A 73 47.88 -10.21 -17.73
C LEU A 73 47.81 -8.89 -16.95
N PHE A 74 46.98 -7.93 -17.35
CA PHE A 74 46.86 -6.62 -16.68
C PHE A 74 45.48 -6.27 -16.12
N LEU A 75 44.52 -7.19 -16.10
CA LEU A 75 43.14 -6.90 -15.66
C LEU A 75 42.64 -7.79 -14.51
N ASN A 76 43.51 -8.42 -13.72
CA ASN A 76 43.06 -9.31 -12.65
C ASN A 76 42.88 -8.63 -11.27
N TYR A 77 43.18 -7.34 -11.12
CA TYR A 77 43.06 -6.63 -9.84
C TYR A 77 41.85 -5.67 -9.74
N THR A 78 41.18 -5.37 -10.86
CA THR A 78 40.00 -4.48 -10.92
C THR A 78 38.67 -5.22 -11.12
N LEU A 79 38.68 -6.57 -11.11
CA LEU A 79 37.50 -7.40 -11.42
C LEU A 79 36.61 -7.78 -10.23
N ASN A 80 37.11 -7.68 -8.98
CA ASN A 80 36.28 -8.10 -7.84
C ASN A 80 35.23 -7.04 -7.42
N TYR A 81 35.52 -5.76 -7.65
CA TYR A 81 34.56 -4.68 -7.37
C TYR A 81 33.58 -4.45 -8.53
N THR A 82 33.95 -4.74 -9.77
CA THR A 82 33.07 -4.54 -10.94
C THR A 82 32.11 -5.70 -11.19
N SER A 83 32.46 -6.93 -10.78
CA SER A 83 31.61 -8.14 -10.87
C SER A 83 30.35 -8.05 -9.99
N THR A 84 30.48 -7.60 -8.74
CA THR A 84 29.33 -7.42 -7.84
C THR A 84 28.41 -6.31 -8.32
N TRP A 85 28.96 -5.19 -8.80
CA TRP A 85 28.17 -4.10 -9.37
C TRP A 85 27.47 -4.52 -10.67
N THR A 86 28.11 -5.27 -11.57
CA THR A 86 27.45 -5.78 -12.79
C THR A 86 26.40 -6.85 -12.48
N TYR A 87 26.61 -7.71 -11.47
CA TYR A 87 25.60 -8.64 -10.99
C TYR A 87 24.40 -7.91 -10.35
N ILE A 88 24.66 -6.86 -9.56
CA ILE A 88 23.63 -5.98 -8.99
C ILE A 88 22.89 -5.19 -10.08
N TYR A 89 23.59 -4.68 -11.10
CA TYR A 89 22.99 -4.00 -12.25
C TYR A 89 22.17 -4.97 -13.11
N MET A 90 22.59 -6.22 -13.27
CA MET A 90 21.84 -7.27 -13.98
C MET A 90 20.64 -7.76 -13.16
N CYS A 91 20.74 -7.83 -11.83
CA CYS A 91 19.60 -8.02 -10.92
C CYS A 91 18.64 -6.82 -10.92
N LEU A 92 19.16 -5.58 -11.05
CA LEU A 92 18.36 -4.36 -11.19
C LEU A 92 17.69 -4.27 -12.56
N HIS A 93 18.31 -4.78 -13.62
CA HIS A 93 17.75 -4.81 -14.97
C HIS A 93 16.73 -5.95 -15.15
N SER A 94 17.01 -7.14 -14.59
CA SER A 94 16.02 -8.23 -14.52
C SER A 94 14.81 -7.88 -13.66
N ARG A 95 14.92 -6.92 -12.73
CA ARG A 95 13.78 -6.34 -12.02
C ARG A 95 12.75 -5.67 -12.95
N GLN A 96 13.16 -5.20 -14.13
CA GLN A 96 12.24 -4.63 -15.13
C GLN A 96 11.49 -5.72 -15.92
N THR A 97 12.06 -6.92 -16.07
CA THR A 97 11.41 -8.07 -16.73
C THR A 97 10.68 -8.99 -15.74
N LEU A 98 11.08 -9.01 -14.48
CA LEU A 98 10.46 -9.71 -13.34
C LEU A 98 9.40 -8.86 -12.63
N GLU A 99 8.86 -7.83 -13.27
CA GLU A 99 7.65 -7.21 -12.75
C GLU A 99 6.46 -8.18 -12.95
N LEU A 100 6.34 -9.12 -12.02
CA LEU A 100 5.20 -10.02 -11.85
C LEU A 100 3.90 -9.24 -12.11
N TRP A 101 3.07 -9.71 -13.04
CA TRP A 101 1.76 -9.12 -13.36
C TRP A 101 1.78 -7.72 -13.99
N HIS A 102 2.91 -7.19 -14.50
CA HIS A 102 2.93 -5.86 -15.14
C HIS A 102 1.95 -5.74 -16.33
N GLY A 103 1.89 -6.76 -17.18
CA GLY A 103 0.96 -6.80 -18.32
C GLY A 103 -0.50 -6.75 -17.90
N ILE A 104 -0.86 -7.54 -16.90
CA ILE A 104 -2.23 -7.61 -16.35
C ILE A 104 -2.60 -6.29 -15.68
N MET A 105 -1.68 -5.69 -14.92
CA MET A 105 -1.91 -4.36 -14.33
C MET A 105 -2.15 -3.29 -15.41
N LYS A 106 -1.39 -3.32 -16.51
CA LYS A 106 -1.58 -2.37 -17.61
C LYS A 106 -2.94 -2.57 -18.30
N GLU A 107 -3.38 -3.81 -18.45
CA GLU A 107 -4.70 -4.15 -18.97
C GLU A 107 -5.83 -3.67 -18.03
N ILE A 108 -5.72 -3.95 -16.74
CA ILE A 108 -6.68 -3.50 -15.72
C ILE A 108 -6.72 -1.97 -15.67
N GLY A 109 -5.58 -1.30 -15.71
CA GLY A 109 -5.51 0.16 -15.75
C GLY A 109 -6.11 0.77 -17.02
N GLY A 110 -6.00 0.07 -18.15
CA GLY A 110 -6.64 0.45 -19.41
C GLY A 110 -8.15 0.25 -19.42
N LYS A 111 -8.66 -0.84 -18.82
CA LYS A 111 -10.09 -1.21 -18.79
C LYS A 111 -10.87 -0.53 -17.66
N PHE A 112 -10.30 -0.47 -16.45
CA PHE A 112 -10.98 -0.03 -15.22
C PHE A 112 -10.44 1.30 -14.66
N GLY A 113 -9.45 1.90 -15.31
CA GLY A 113 -8.89 3.20 -14.94
C GLY A 113 -7.80 3.15 -13.86
N SER A 114 -7.21 4.31 -13.59
CA SER A 114 -6.06 4.48 -12.68
C SER A 114 -6.40 4.21 -11.21
N GLY A 115 -7.67 4.30 -10.86
CA GLY A 115 -8.17 4.06 -9.51
C GLY A 115 -8.03 2.63 -9.04
N VAL A 116 -8.67 1.73 -9.78
CA VAL A 116 -8.61 0.28 -9.57
C VAL A 116 -7.17 -0.24 -9.71
N LEU A 117 -6.41 0.32 -10.65
CA LEU A 117 -4.98 0.02 -10.78
C LEU A 117 -4.20 0.30 -9.49
N ASN A 118 -4.43 1.44 -8.83
CA ASN A 118 -3.71 1.79 -7.60
C ASN A 118 -3.99 0.81 -6.45
N TYR A 119 -5.20 0.23 -6.41
CA TYR A 119 -5.53 -0.85 -5.46
C TYR A 119 -4.73 -2.12 -5.74
N PHE A 120 -4.71 -2.61 -6.99
CA PHE A 120 -3.94 -3.81 -7.33
C PHE A 120 -2.43 -3.61 -7.13
N VAL A 121 -1.91 -2.40 -7.42
CA VAL A 121 -0.51 -2.06 -7.15
C VAL A 121 -0.23 -2.08 -5.64
N LEU A 122 -1.16 -1.63 -4.80
CA LEU A 122 -1.04 -1.73 -3.34
C LEU A 122 -1.05 -3.20 -2.89
N LEU A 123 -1.99 -4.00 -3.41
CA LEU A 123 -2.11 -5.42 -3.08
C LEU A 123 -0.86 -6.21 -3.47
N LYS A 124 -0.32 -5.97 -4.68
CA LYS A 124 0.95 -6.54 -5.13
C LYS A 124 2.09 -6.17 -4.18
N TRP A 125 2.16 -4.92 -3.75
CA TRP A 125 3.20 -4.48 -2.81
C TRP A 125 3.06 -5.15 -1.44
N LEU A 126 1.83 -5.27 -0.89
CA LEU A 126 1.56 -5.98 0.35
C LEU A 126 1.93 -7.47 0.27
N LEU A 127 1.59 -8.12 -0.85
CA LEU A 127 1.97 -9.52 -1.09
C LEU A 127 3.49 -9.68 -1.08
N MET A 128 4.22 -8.84 -1.80
CA MET A 128 5.69 -8.88 -1.81
C MET A 128 6.29 -8.61 -0.42
N PHE A 129 5.67 -7.71 0.36
CA PHE A 129 6.07 -7.46 1.75
C PHE A 129 5.87 -8.69 2.64
N ASN A 130 4.74 -9.39 2.50
CA ASN A 130 4.48 -10.63 3.26
C ASN A 130 5.39 -11.79 2.82
N ILE A 131 5.69 -11.92 1.52
CA ILE A 131 6.65 -12.92 1.04
C ILE A 131 8.04 -12.65 1.62
N PHE A 132 8.47 -11.39 1.65
CA PHE A 132 9.74 -11.00 2.28
C PHE A 132 9.77 -11.35 3.77
N SER A 133 8.68 -11.08 4.49
CA SER A 133 8.51 -11.47 5.90
C SER A 133 8.59 -12.98 6.09
N PHE A 134 7.89 -13.75 5.26
CA PHE A 134 7.94 -15.20 5.28
C PHE A 134 9.35 -15.72 5.05
N LEU A 135 10.07 -15.24 4.04
CA LEU A 135 11.43 -15.70 3.73
C LEU A 135 12.41 -15.49 4.89
N ILE A 136 12.35 -14.34 5.58
CA ILE A 136 13.22 -14.08 6.74
C ILE A 136 12.86 -14.98 7.92
N ASN A 137 11.58 -14.98 8.34
CA ASN A 137 11.17 -15.71 9.54
C ASN A 137 11.24 -17.23 9.31
N PHE A 138 10.76 -17.72 8.17
CA PHE A 138 10.85 -19.13 7.83
C PHE A 138 12.32 -19.56 7.67
N GLY A 139 13.12 -18.75 6.97
CA GLY A 139 14.52 -19.05 6.69
C GLY A 139 15.41 -19.16 7.93
N PHE A 140 15.33 -18.17 8.83
CA PHE A 140 16.22 -18.13 9.99
C PHE A 140 15.64 -18.82 11.23
N ILE A 141 14.32 -18.85 11.43
CA ILE A 141 13.74 -19.44 12.65
C ILE A 141 13.24 -20.86 12.39
N THR A 142 12.54 -21.07 11.27
CA THR A 142 11.81 -22.34 11.06
C THR A 142 12.68 -23.44 10.44
N ILE A 143 13.50 -23.11 9.44
CA ILE A 143 14.36 -24.09 8.76
C ILE A 143 15.36 -24.76 9.71
N PRO A 144 16.12 -24.05 10.58
CA PRO A 144 17.10 -24.69 11.46
C PRO A 144 16.46 -25.71 12.40
N LEU A 145 15.25 -25.42 12.90
CA LEU A 145 14.51 -26.34 13.75
C LEU A 145 14.03 -27.58 12.96
N LEU A 146 13.49 -27.40 11.75
CA LEU A 146 13.03 -28.52 10.92
C LEU A 146 14.14 -29.46 10.46
N VAL A 147 15.36 -28.93 10.27
CA VAL A 147 16.53 -29.74 9.90
C VAL A 147 17.06 -30.51 11.10
N SER A 148 16.96 -29.95 12.31
CA SER A 148 17.54 -30.54 13.52
C SER A 148 16.59 -31.53 14.21
N ASP A 149 15.29 -31.21 14.30
CA ASP A 149 14.26 -32.06 14.91
C ASP A 149 13.36 -32.66 13.82
N SER A 150 13.63 -33.92 13.46
CA SER A 150 12.91 -34.62 12.38
C SER A 150 11.49 -35.08 12.76
N SER A 151 11.04 -34.92 14.01
CA SER A 151 9.68 -35.31 14.44
C SER A 151 9.12 -34.38 15.53
N PRO A 152 7.86 -33.93 15.43
CA PRO A 152 7.18 -33.30 16.56
C PRO A 152 7.06 -34.33 17.69
N ASN A 153 7.37 -33.92 18.93
CA ASN A 153 7.19 -34.72 20.15
C ASN A 153 5.69 -34.86 20.52
N ALA A 154 4.85 -35.19 19.54
CA ALA A 154 3.43 -35.39 19.75
C ALA A 154 3.20 -36.79 20.36
N PRO A 155 2.50 -36.89 21.51
CA PRO A 155 2.14 -38.19 22.05
C PRO A 155 1.25 -38.95 21.05
N SER A 156 1.44 -40.26 20.94
CA SER A 156 0.71 -41.15 20.00
C SER A 156 -0.82 -41.11 20.11
N ASN A 157 -1.33 -40.58 21.23
CA ASN A 157 -2.76 -40.40 21.51
C ASN A 157 -3.39 -39.19 20.79
N VAL A 158 -2.59 -38.29 20.23
CA VAL A 158 -3.09 -37.05 19.58
C VAL A 158 -2.91 -37.19 18.07
N SER A 159 -4.02 -37.45 17.37
CA SER A 159 -4.06 -37.56 15.91
C SER A 159 -4.89 -36.45 15.29
N PHE A 160 -4.51 -36.04 14.08
CA PHE A 160 -5.18 -34.97 13.36
C PHE A 160 -6.58 -35.40 12.89
N LYS A 161 -7.61 -34.77 13.46
CA LYS A 161 -9.04 -35.03 13.14
C LYS A 161 -9.68 -33.96 12.24
N GLY A 162 -8.94 -32.92 11.86
CA GLY A 162 -9.42 -31.82 11.00
C GLY A 162 -10.12 -30.67 11.72
N LEU A 163 -10.88 -30.92 12.79
CA LEU A 163 -11.53 -29.85 13.59
C LEU A 163 -10.50 -28.90 14.23
N GLU A 164 -9.29 -29.40 14.47
CA GLU A 164 -8.14 -28.66 14.96
C GLU A 164 -7.76 -27.49 14.05
N LEU A 165 -8.10 -27.51 12.75
CA LEU A 165 -7.89 -26.38 11.83
C LEU A 165 -8.74 -25.16 12.18
N LEU A 166 -9.89 -25.35 12.84
CA LEU A 166 -10.71 -24.23 13.28
C LEU A 166 -10.35 -23.80 14.70
N THR A 167 -10.00 -24.76 15.56
CA THR A 167 -9.71 -24.50 16.98
C THR A 167 -8.25 -24.19 17.27
N GLY A 168 -7.30 -24.54 16.39
CA GLY A 168 -5.86 -24.41 16.64
C GLY A 168 -5.37 -25.19 17.87
N ALA A 169 -6.20 -26.04 18.47
CA ALA A 169 -5.88 -26.81 19.67
C ALA A 169 -5.58 -28.27 19.31
N GLY A 170 -5.06 -29.04 20.25
CA GLY A 170 -4.72 -30.45 20.04
C GLY A 170 -3.38 -30.61 19.32
N TYR A 171 -3.37 -31.29 18.17
CA TYR A 171 -2.14 -31.60 17.41
C TYR A 171 -1.27 -30.36 17.13
N PHE A 172 -1.89 -29.22 16.80
CA PHE A 172 -1.14 -28.00 16.49
C PHE A 172 -0.30 -27.48 17.65
N ASN A 173 -0.65 -27.80 18.91
CA ASN A 173 0.12 -27.38 20.08
C ASN A 173 1.58 -27.91 20.06
N TYR A 174 1.81 -29.04 19.40
CA TYR A 174 3.12 -29.69 19.29
C TYR A 174 3.85 -29.36 17.97
N THR A 175 3.25 -28.51 17.13
CA THR A 175 3.84 -28.12 15.85
C THR A 175 4.65 -26.84 15.97
N ILE A 176 5.57 -26.62 15.03
CA ILE A 176 6.38 -25.40 14.86
C ILE A 176 5.58 -24.09 14.73
N MET A 177 4.25 -24.19 14.62
CA MET A 177 3.37 -23.04 14.46
C MET A 177 3.32 -22.16 15.71
N TYR A 178 3.45 -22.75 16.90
CA TYR A 178 3.35 -22.02 18.15
C TYR A 178 4.71 -21.81 18.79
N TYR A 179 4.84 -20.66 19.45
CA TYR A 179 6.06 -20.23 20.11
C TYR A 179 6.65 -21.25 21.10
N GLY A 180 5.80 -22.09 21.71
CA GLY A 180 6.21 -23.08 22.70
C GLY A 180 7.00 -24.27 22.16
N SER A 181 6.97 -24.53 20.85
CA SER A 181 7.69 -25.65 20.25
C SER A 181 9.19 -25.39 20.09
N TYR A 182 9.61 -24.12 20.16
CA TYR A 182 11.01 -23.73 20.03
C TYR A 182 11.74 -23.95 21.36
N SER A 183 12.80 -24.74 21.34
CA SER A 183 13.60 -25.08 22.52
C SER A 183 14.65 -24.01 22.85
N ASN A 184 15.21 -24.07 24.08
CA ASN A 184 16.36 -23.24 24.49
C ASN A 184 17.71 -23.88 24.19
N GLU A 185 17.73 -25.05 23.55
CA GLU A 185 18.95 -25.80 23.33
C GLU A 185 19.68 -25.25 22.10
N THR A 186 21.02 -25.26 22.16
CA THR A 186 21.84 -24.97 20.99
C THR A 186 21.73 -26.14 20.02
N LEU A 187 21.19 -25.88 18.83
CA LEU A 187 21.02 -26.88 17.79
C LEU A 187 22.38 -27.16 17.13
N GLY A 188 22.80 -28.42 17.13
CA GLY A 188 24.05 -28.87 16.52
C GLY A 188 24.47 -30.24 17.04
N GLN A 189 24.97 -31.09 16.16
CA GLN A 189 25.60 -32.34 16.54
C GLN A 189 26.91 -32.01 17.30
N PRO A 190 27.31 -32.77 18.34
CA PRO A 190 28.44 -32.41 19.21
C PRO A 190 29.79 -32.19 18.49
N ASP A 191 29.93 -32.68 17.26
CA ASP A 191 31.14 -32.59 16.43
C ASP A 191 31.12 -31.47 15.36
N ASP A 192 30.02 -30.71 15.23
CA ASP A 192 29.89 -29.70 14.18
C ASP A 192 30.42 -28.32 14.63
N LEU A 193 31.20 -27.66 13.77
CA LEU A 193 31.94 -26.42 14.10
C LEU A 193 31.01 -25.20 14.35
N MET A 194 29.73 -25.30 13.99
CA MET A 194 28.75 -24.22 14.11
C MET A 194 27.54 -24.64 14.93
N LYS A 195 27.57 -24.31 16.23
CA LYS A 195 26.40 -24.44 17.11
C LYS A 195 25.42 -23.31 16.82
N TYR A 196 24.18 -23.66 16.51
CA TYR A 196 23.12 -22.69 16.25
C TYR A 196 22.32 -22.42 17.53
N ASN A 197 22.57 -21.29 18.18
CA ASN A 197 21.81 -20.90 19.37
C ASN A 197 20.43 -20.37 18.98
N MET A 198 19.38 -21.14 19.31
CA MET A 198 18.01 -20.82 18.94
C MET A 198 17.49 -19.54 19.60
N GLN A 199 17.90 -19.25 20.83
CA GLN A 199 17.46 -18.06 21.57
C GLN A 199 17.96 -16.78 20.90
N LEU A 200 19.26 -16.74 20.61
CA LEU A 200 19.91 -15.58 19.95
C LEU A 200 19.38 -15.41 18.53
N ALA A 201 19.27 -16.50 17.79
CA ALA A 201 18.71 -16.51 16.45
C ALA A 201 17.30 -15.91 16.42
N TYR A 202 16.42 -16.34 17.32
CA TYR A 202 15.06 -15.84 17.40
C TYR A 202 15.04 -14.35 17.71
N PHE A 203 15.78 -13.92 18.75
CA PHE A 203 15.83 -12.53 19.17
C PHE A 203 16.35 -11.60 18.07
N PHE A 204 17.52 -11.92 17.49
CA PHE A 204 18.14 -11.08 16.46
C PHE A 204 17.35 -11.09 15.15
N THR A 205 16.78 -12.24 14.74
CA THR A 205 15.97 -12.30 13.52
C THR A 205 14.76 -11.38 13.64
N ILE A 206 14.03 -11.42 14.75
CA ILE A 206 12.87 -10.55 14.97
C ILE A 206 13.29 -9.07 15.09
N ALA A 207 14.38 -8.77 15.80
CA ALA A 207 14.87 -7.40 15.93
C ALA A 207 15.27 -6.80 14.57
N VAL A 208 16.07 -7.53 13.79
CA VAL A 208 16.51 -7.12 12.44
C VAL A 208 15.30 -7.02 11.50
N TYR A 209 14.39 -7.99 11.55
CA TYR A 209 13.15 -7.97 10.77
C TYR A 209 12.31 -6.71 11.05
N MET A 210 12.09 -6.37 12.32
CA MET A 210 11.33 -5.16 12.69
C MET A 210 11.98 -3.88 12.18
N VAL A 211 13.31 -3.78 12.24
CA VAL A 211 14.05 -2.63 11.68
C VAL A 211 13.92 -2.56 10.16
N LEU A 212 14.14 -3.68 9.46
CA LEU A 212 14.00 -3.77 8.01
C LEU A 212 12.57 -3.42 7.56
N CYS A 213 11.56 -3.92 8.28
CA CYS A 213 10.16 -3.55 8.06
C CYS A 213 9.94 -2.05 8.23
N GLY A 214 10.45 -1.45 9.31
CA GLY A 214 10.37 -0.02 9.54
C GLY A 214 10.95 0.79 8.37
N ILE A 215 12.15 0.44 7.91
CA ILE A 215 12.82 1.11 6.78
C ILE A 215 12.01 0.97 5.49
N VAL A 216 11.54 -0.24 5.17
CA VAL A 216 10.73 -0.50 3.97
C VAL A 216 9.43 0.29 3.99
N LEU A 217 8.75 0.35 5.15
CA LEU A 217 7.51 1.10 5.32
C LEU A 217 7.73 2.62 5.22
N ILE A 218 8.75 3.16 5.90
CA ILE A 218 9.10 4.59 5.85
C ILE A 218 9.44 5.01 4.42
N PHE A 219 10.27 4.24 3.73
CA PHE A 219 10.64 4.54 2.35
C PHE A 219 9.44 4.45 1.40
N SER A 220 8.59 3.42 1.57
CA SER A 220 7.38 3.25 0.77
C SER A 220 6.39 4.39 1.01
N MET A 221 6.24 4.82 2.26
CA MET A 221 5.44 5.96 2.64
C MET A 221 5.99 7.24 2.00
N ALA A 222 7.27 7.57 2.20
CA ALA A 222 7.90 8.76 1.65
C ALA A 222 7.79 8.82 0.12
N SER A 223 8.00 7.69 -0.56
CA SER A 223 7.84 7.54 -2.01
C SER A 223 6.39 7.76 -2.45
N SER A 224 5.42 7.20 -1.72
CA SER A 224 3.99 7.37 -2.02
C SER A 224 3.53 8.82 -1.80
N PHE A 225 4.02 9.49 -0.76
CA PHE A 225 3.76 10.91 -0.53
C PHE A 225 4.39 11.78 -1.62
N LYS A 226 5.66 11.54 -1.99
CA LYS A 226 6.33 12.30 -3.06
C LYS A 226 5.55 12.26 -4.38
N LYS A 227 5.02 11.10 -4.76
CA LYS A 227 4.26 10.91 -6.02
C LYS A 227 2.87 11.55 -5.98
N ASN A 228 2.16 11.43 -4.85
CA ASN A 228 0.75 11.83 -4.77
C ASN A 228 0.52 13.25 -4.24
N TYR A 229 1.51 13.88 -3.59
CA TYR A 229 1.42 15.25 -3.09
C TYR A 229 1.37 16.29 -4.21
N ALA A 230 2.02 16.03 -5.35
CA ALA A 230 2.05 16.95 -6.49
C ALA A 230 0.68 17.17 -7.16
N LEU A 231 -0.29 16.29 -6.92
CA LEU A 231 -1.65 16.34 -7.49
C LEU A 231 -2.71 16.84 -6.49
N ALA A 232 -2.31 17.14 -5.25
CA ALA A 232 -3.24 17.29 -4.14
C ALA A 232 -3.64 18.74 -3.82
N ASP A 233 -3.25 19.74 -4.62
CA ASP A 233 -3.46 21.14 -4.27
C ASP A 233 -4.82 21.66 -4.81
N PRO A 234 -5.89 21.74 -3.97
CA PRO A 234 -7.25 22.05 -4.40
C PRO A 234 -7.62 23.53 -4.17
N SER A 235 -6.67 24.40 -3.85
CA SER A 235 -6.97 25.69 -3.19
C SER A 235 -6.30 26.92 -3.80
N SER A 236 -6.23 27.04 -5.11
CA SER A 236 -6.07 28.37 -5.73
C SER A 236 -7.19 28.62 -6.70
N ASN A 237 -8.30 29.05 -6.10
CA ASN A 237 -9.53 29.51 -6.71
C ASN A 237 -9.24 30.67 -7.67
N SER A 238 -9.13 30.39 -8.95
CA SER A 238 -8.69 31.39 -9.91
C SER A 238 -9.43 31.18 -11.22
N ALA A 239 -10.02 32.26 -11.74
CA ALA A 239 -10.84 32.26 -12.94
C ALA A 239 -10.12 31.65 -14.16
N TRP A 240 -8.77 31.61 -14.15
CA TRP A 240 -7.98 30.90 -15.15
C TRP A 240 -8.21 29.38 -15.13
N GLN A 241 -8.52 28.75 -14.00
CA GLN A 241 -8.91 27.34 -14.00
C GLN A 241 -10.25 27.14 -14.71
N LEU A 242 -11.20 28.08 -14.62
CA LEU A 242 -12.44 28.01 -15.38
C LEU A 242 -12.16 28.15 -16.88
N LEU A 243 -11.31 29.13 -17.25
CA LEU A 243 -10.92 29.41 -18.64
C LEU A 243 -10.11 28.26 -19.27
N CYS A 244 -9.12 27.72 -18.54
CA CYS A 244 -8.28 26.59 -18.95
C CYS A 244 -8.91 25.21 -18.69
N SER A 245 -10.04 25.15 -17.98
CA SER A 245 -10.83 23.91 -17.86
C SER A 245 -11.68 23.64 -19.08
N TRP A 246 -11.83 24.62 -19.96
CA TRP A 246 -12.57 24.47 -21.21
C TRP A 246 -11.76 23.60 -22.16
N ASP A 247 -12.10 22.31 -22.18
CA ASP A 247 -11.53 21.36 -23.11
C ASP A 247 -12.45 21.31 -24.34
N PHE A 248 -11.98 21.82 -25.48
CA PHE A 248 -12.73 21.80 -26.75
C PHE A 248 -13.01 20.37 -27.25
N SER A 249 -12.33 19.37 -26.68
CA SER A 249 -12.56 17.95 -26.93
C SER A 249 -13.84 17.41 -26.25
N MET A 250 -14.45 18.18 -25.33
CA MET A 250 -15.68 17.77 -24.64
C MET A 250 -16.92 18.10 -25.48
N THR A 251 -17.25 17.23 -26.42
CA THR A 251 -18.49 17.31 -27.21
C THR A 251 -19.70 16.71 -26.51
N ASN A 252 -19.50 15.95 -25.41
CA ASN A 252 -20.57 15.27 -24.69
C ASN A 252 -21.28 16.22 -23.70
N GLU A 253 -22.53 16.57 -24.01
CA GLU A 253 -23.38 17.46 -23.21
C GLU A 253 -23.51 17.02 -21.74
N ARG A 254 -23.50 15.71 -21.48
CA ARG A 254 -23.58 15.16 -20.11
C ARG A 254 -22.35 15.52 -19.28
N ALA A 255 -21.16 15.44 -19.88
CA ALA A 255 -19.91 15.77 -19.20
C ALA A 255 -19.81 17.28 -18.91
N VAL A 256 -20.29 18.11 -19.84
CA VAL A 256 -20.35 19.58 -19.68
C VAL A 256 -21.32 19.96 -18.55
N ASN A 257 -22.53 19.39 -18.54
CA ASN A 257 -23.52 19.65 -17.49
C ASN A 257 -23.03 19.18 -16.11
N GLN A 258 -22.35 18.03 -16.03
CA GLN A 258 -21.78 17.55 -14.78
C GLN A 258 -20.68 18.49 -14.24
N ARG A 259 -19.81 19.01 -15.12
CA ARG A 259 -18.75 19.95 -14.73
C ARG A 259 -19.29 21.32 -14.32
N LYS A 260 -20.29 21.84 -15.06
CA LYS A 260 -21.02 23.08 -14.72
C LYS A 260 -21.68 22.98 -13.34
N ASN A 261 -22.35 21.87 -13.06
CA ASN A 261 -23.00 21.65 -11.77
C ASN A 261 -21.98 21.56 -10.62
N ASN A 262 -20.83 20.90 -10.83
CA ASN A 262 -19.76 20.84 -9.83
C ASN A 262 -19.18 22.22 -9.49
N LEU A 263 -18.97 23.07 -10.50
CA LEU A 263 -18.50 24.45 -10.31
C LEU A 263 -19.53 25.29 -9.53
N ARG A 264 -20.81 25.19 -9.90
CA ARG A 264 -21.91 25.90 -9.24
C ARG A 264 -22.05 25.52 -7.76
N VAL A 265 -21.92 24.24 -7.44
CA VAL A 265 -21.97 23.72 -6.06
C VAL A 265 -20.80 24.25 -5.22
N HIS A 266 -19.61 24.37 -5.81
CA HIS A 266 -18.43 24.89 -5.11
C HIS A 266 -18.58 26.37 -4.72
N GLU A 267 -19.23 27.16 -5.58
CA GLU A 267 -19.47 28.58 -5.37
C GLU A 267 -20.59 28.83 -4.35
N LEU A 268 -21.69 28.10 -4.45
CA LEU A 268 -22.79 28.11 -3.49
C LEU A 268 -22.34 27.77 -2.06
N HIS A 269 -21.39 26.85 -1.90
CA HIS A 269 -20.86 26.49 -0.58
C HIS A 269 -20.18 27.67 0.15
N LYS A 270 -19.62 28.64 -0.59
CA LYS A 270 -18.95 29.81 0.02
C LYS A 270 -19.93 30.85 0.54
N LEU A 271 -21.10 30.97 -0.07
CA LEU A 271 -22.16 31.93 0.28
C LEU A 271 -23.02 31.50 1.48
N ARG A 272 -22.64 30.45 2.20
CA ARG A 272 -23.46 29.84 3.25
C ARG A 272 -23.47 30.63 4.56
N THR A 273 -24.67 30.87 5.09
CA THR A 273 -24.95 31.58 6.36
C THR A 273 -24.35 30.87 7.58
N VAL A 274 -23.97 31.63 8.61
CA VAL A 274 -23.30 31.12 9.84
C VAL A 274 -24.16 30.09 10.59
N SER A 275 -25.47 30.30 10.67
CA SER A 275 -26.41 29.35 11.32
C SER A 275 -26.40 27.97 10.67
N GLU A 276 -26.39 27.91 9.33
CA GLU A 276 -26.33 26.62 8.64
C GLU A 276 -24.99 25.92 8.79
N LYS A 277 -23.89 26.69 8.90
CA LYS A 277 -22.55 26.15 9.21
C LYS A 277 -22.55 25.50 10.60
N LEU A 278 -23.12 26.15 11.61
CA LEU A 278 -23.20 25.62 12.97
C LEU A 278 -24.01 24.32 13.02
N LYS A 279 -25.15 24.27 12.31
CA LYS A 279 -25.95 23.03 12.17
C LYS A 279 -25.14 21.89 11.55
N HIS A 280 -24.36 22.16 10.52
CA HIS A 280 -23.51 21.13 9.88
C HIS A 280 -22.42 20.64 10.82
N TYR A 281 -21.71 21.56 11.48
CA TYR A 281 -20.70 21.19 12.47
C TYR A 281 -21.30 20.39 13.64
N GLY A 282 -22.51 20.70 14.09
CA GLY A 282 -23.23 19.94 15.11
C GLY A 282 -23.54 18.50 14.68
N ILE A 283 -24.02 18.30 13.45
CA ILE A 283 -24.28 16.97 12.87
C ILE A 283 -22.97 16.16 12.78
N HIS A 284 -21.89 16.79 12.29
CA HIS A 284 -20.57 16.15 12.24
C HIS A 284 -20.09 15.74 13.64
N PHE A 285 -20.14 16.67 14.60
CA PHE A 285 -19.71 16.40 15.97
C PHE A 285 -20.51 15.26 16.61
N GLY A 286 -21.83 15.27 16.47
CA GLY A 286 -22.71 14.19 16.97
C GLY A 286 -22.40 12.84 16.34
N ALA A 287 -22.19 12.77 15.02
CA ALA A 287 -21.83 11.54 14.33
C ALA A 287 -20.46 10.99 14.78
N TRP A 288 -19.49 11.87 15.00
CA TRP A 288 -18.17 11.51 15.52
C TRP A 288 -18.24 11.01 16.95
N LEU A 289 -18.96 11.70 17.82
CA LEU A 289 -19.16 11.29 19.22
C LEU A 289 -19.88 9.94 19.32
N LEU A 290 -20.90 9.71 18.49
CA LEU A 290 -21.59 8.43 18.44
C LEU A 290 -20.66 7.31 17.94
N SER A 291 -19.84 7.58 16.93
CA SER A 291 -18.88 6.58 16.42
C SER A 291 -17.80 6.21 17.42
N THR A 292 -17.26 7.18 18.16
CA THR A 292 -16.24 6.94 19.18
C THR A 292 -16.83 6.25 20.40
N SER A 293 -18.04 6.64 20.82
CA SER A 293 -18.79 5.95 21.87
C SER A 293 -19.05 4.49 21.53
N LEU A 294 -19.47 4.20 20.29
CA LEU A 294 -19.68 2.83 19.83
C LEU A 294 -18.38 2.02 19.84
N ALA A 295 -17.26 2.61 19.40
CA ALA A 295 -15.96 1.94 19.44
C ALA A 295 -15.53 1.57 20.88
N VAL A 296 -15.68 2.50 21.83
CA VAL A 296 -15.37 2.26 23.24
C VAL A 296 -16.31 1.22 23.85
N ALA A 297 -17.62 1.29 23.54
CA ALA A 297 -18.60 0.31 24.00
C ALA A 297 -18.29 -1.11 23.51
N CYS A 298 -17.80 -1.26 22.28
CA CYS A 298 -17.38 -2.57 21.76
C CYS A 298 -16.16 -3.10 22.49
N GLY A 299 -15.15 -2.26 22.74
CA GLY A 299 -14.00 -2.62 23.56
C GLY A 299 -14.41 -3.08 24.97
N ALA A 300 -15.27 -2.31 25.64
CA ALA A 300 -15.79 -2.65 26.96
C ALA A 300 -16.60 -3.97 26.94
N SER A 301 -17.46 -4.17 25.93
CA SER A 301 -18.23 -5.40 25.77
C SER A 301 -17.35 -6.63 25.63
N ILE A 302 -16.24 -6.54 24.87
CA ILE A 302 -15.28 -7.65 24.73
C ILE A 302 -14.57 -7.93 26.06
N PHE A 303 -14.20 -6.89 26.80
CA PHE A 303 -13.57 -7.05 28.11
C PHE A 303 -14.50 -7.77 29.11
N TYR A 304 -15.77 -7.38 29.18
CA TYR A 304 -16.76 -8.07 30.01
C TYR A 304 -17.01 -9.49 29.55
N LEU A 305 -17.12 -9.73 28.23
CA LEU A 305 -17.28 -11.07 27.68
C LEU A 305 -16.15 -12.00 28.13
N TYR A 306 -14.91 -11.50 28.09
CA TYR A 306 -13.73 -12.26 28.51
C TYR A 306 -13.71 -12.53 30.03
N ASN A 307 -14.18 -11.57 30.83
CA ASN A 307 -14.30 -11.76 32.26
C ASN A 307 -15.40 -12.76 32.63
N GLU A 308 -16.48 -12.84 31.84
CA GLU A 308 -17.56 -13.80 32.07
C GLU A 308 -17.17 -15.22 31.63
N THR A 309 -16.58 -15.36 30.44
CA THR A 309 -15.99 -16.64 29.96
C THR A 309 -14.85 -17.14 30.86
N ARG A 310 -14.37 -16.34 31.82
CA ARG A 310 -13.44 -16.78 32.86
C ARG A 310 -13.98 -17.97 33.67
N SER A 311 -15.29 -18.02 33.89
CA SER A 311 -15.96 -18.97 34.78
C SER A 311 -16.31 -20.31 34.12
N LEU A 312 -16.54 -20.31 32.80
CA LEU A 312 -16.98 -21.48 32.05
C LEU A 312 -15.81 -22.10 31.29
N LEU A 313 -15.21 -23.11 31.90
CA LEU A 313 -14.07 -23.86 31.38
C LEU A 313 -14.52 -24.88 30.30
N ARG A 314 -15.15 -24.42 29.21
CA ARG A 314 -15.51 -25.32 28.09
C ARG A 314 -14.83 -24.87 26.80
N GLU A 315 -14.16 -25.81 26.13
CA GLU A 315 -13.48 -25.62 24.85
C GLU A 315 -14.40 -25.00 23.77
N ALA A 316 -15.71 -25.28 23.81
CA ALA A 316 -16.70 -24.72 22.90
C ALA A 316 -16.88 -23.18 23.05
N GLU A 317 -16.63 -22.62 24.23
CA GLU A 317 -16.72 -21.17 24.47
C GLU A 317 -15.47 -20.42 24.02
N THR A 318 -14.39 -21.13 23.73
CA THR A 318 -13.13 -20.49 23.31
C THR A 318 -13.17 -19.90 21.90
N LEU A 319 -14.19 -20.25 21.10
CA LEU A 319 -14.48 -19.64 19.80
C LEU A 319 -15.44 -18.44 19.89
N LEU A 320 -16.10 -18.24 21.04
CA LEU A 320 -17.08 -17.18 21.23
C LEU A 320 -16.44 -15.80 21.08
N VAL A 321 -15.28 -15.57 21.69
CA VAL A 321 -14.58 -14.28 21.62
C VAL A 321 -14.14 -13.94 20.19
N PRO A 322 -13.40 -14.81 19.46
CA PRO A 322 -13.11 -14.59 18.03
C PRO A 322 -14.35 -14.30 17.19
N PHE A 323 -15.42 -15.07 17.40
CA PHE A 323 -16.68 -14.91 16.66
C PHE A 323 -17.32 -13.54 16.90
N VAL A 324 -17.46 -13.13 18.17
CA VAL A 324 -18.04 -11.82 18.53
C VAL A 324 -17.19 -10.68 17.99
N VAL A 325 -15.87 -10.79 18.07
CA VAL A 325 -14.94 -9.77 17.56
C VAL A 325 -15.07 -9.63 16.03
N SER A 326 -15.05 -10.73 15.29
CA SER A 326 -15.21 -10.71 13.82
C SER A 326 -16.60 -10.24 13.40
N LEU A 327 -17.64 -10.61 14.13
CA LEU A 327 -19.00 -10.11 13.92
C LEU A 327 -19.07 -8.59 14.10
N MET A 328 -18.48 -8.05 15.18
CA MET A 328 -18.40 -6.61 15.42
C MET A 328 -17.61 -5.90 14.31
N ASN A 329 -16.47 -6.46 13.88
CA ASN A 329 -15.66 -5.93 12.78
C ASN A 329 -16.37 -5.93 11.42
N MET A 330 -17.38 -6.77 11.22
CA MET A 330 -18.22 -6.78 10.01
C MET A 330 -19.42 -5.83 10.13
N VAL A 331 -20.14 -5.88 11.25
CA VAL A 331 -21.44 -5.20 11.44
C VAL A 331 -21.27 -3.70 11.69
N ILE A 332 -20.29 -3.28 12.49
CA ILE A 332 -20.14 -1.87 12.88
C ILE A 332 -19.71 -0.98 11.70
N PRO A 333 -18.77 -1.38 10.81
CA PRO A 333 -18.48 -0.59 9.61
C PRO A 333 -19.69 -0.40 8.71
N PHE A 334 -20.60 -1.37 8.65
CA PHE A 334 -21.87 -1.21 7.94
C PHE A 334 -22.75 -0.14 8.60
N PHE A 335 -22.84 -0.10 9.93
CA PHE A 335 -23.51 1.01 10.64
C PHE A 335 -22.84 2.36 10.39
N PHE A 336 -21.51 2.45 10.39
CA PHE A 336 -20.81 3.69 10.03
C PHE A 336 -21.09 4.14 8.60
N SER A 337 -21.33 3.19 7.68
CA SER A 337 -21.74 3.52 6.31
C SER A 337 -23.11 4.22 6.25
N LEU A 338 -24.02 3.97 7.21
CA LEU A 338 -25.31 4.66 7.29
C LEU A 338 -25.16 6.14 7.66
N PHE A 339 -24.10 6.51 8.39
CA PHE A 339 -23.84 7.91 8.74
C PHE A 339 -23.61 8.77 7.51
N ASN A 340 -23.21 8.18 6.38
CA ASN A 340 -23.12 8.88 5.09
C ASN A 340 -24.45 9.48 4.62
N LYS A 341 -25.60 8.99 5.11
CA LYS A 341 -26.92 9.56 4.79
C LYS A 341 -27.16 10.89 5.51
N PHE A 342 -26.66 11.02 6.74
CA PHE A 342 -26.85 12.21 7.57
C PHE A 342 -25.71 13.21 7.43
N GLU A 343 -24.50 12.71 7.20
CA GLU A 343 -23.26 13.46 7.23
C GLU A 343 -22.76 13.74 5.81
N HIS A 344 -23.38 14.73 5.16
CA HIS A 344 -23.00 15.10 3.80
C HIS A 344 -21.73 15.95 3.78
N TYR A 345 -20.62 15.36 3.32
CA TYR A 345 -19.36 16.07 3.14
C TYR A 345 -19.30 16.75 1.77
N SER A 346 -18.76 17.98 1.74
CA SER A 346 -18.60 18.74 0.49
C SER A 346 -17.65 18.09 -0.52
N ASN A 347 -16.69 17.28 -0.06
CA ASN A 347 -15.78 16.53 -0.90
C ASN A 347 -15.98 15.02 -0.65
N GLN A 348 -16.26 14.26 -1.70
CA GLN A 348 -16.37 12.78 -1.65
C GLN A 348 -15.12 12.13 -1.04
N ARG A 349 -13.93 12.72 -1.23
CA ARG A 349 -12.68 12.28 -0.58
C ARG A 349 -12.72 12.38 0.95
N LYS A 350 -13.22 13.50 1.50
CA LYS A 350 -13.30 13.70 2.96
C LYS A 350 -14.27 12.71 3.59
N GLN A 351 -15.35 12.39 2.89
CA GLN A 351 -16.32 11.38 3.32
C GLN A 351 -15.68 10.00 3.49
N ILE A 352 -14.94 9.55 2.47
CA ILE A 352 -14.22 8.27 2.50
C ILE A 352 -13.17 8.28 3.61
N TYR A 353 -12.43 9.38 3.80
CA TYR A 353 -11.41 9.47 4.86
C TYR A 353 -12.02 9.44 6.26
N ALA A 354 -13.16 10.09 6.49
CA ALA A 354 -13.87 10.03 7.75
C ALA A 354 -14.35 8.61 8.06
N LEU A 355 -14.90 7.90 7.07
CA LEU A 355 -15.31 6.51 7.21
C LEU A 355 -14.12 5.59 7.52
N LEU A 356 -13.02 5.73 6.77
CA LEU A 356 -11.78 4.96 7.00
C LEU A 356 -11.25 5.20 8.41
N PHE A 357 -11.19 6.44 8.87
CA PHE A 357 -10.65 6.77 10.19
C PHE A 357 -11.51 6.20 11.33
N ARG A 358 -12.85 6.28 11.24
CA ARG A 358 -13.75 5.64 12.21
C ARG A 358 -13.57 4.12 12.26
N ASN A 359 -13.40 3.48 11.10
CA ASN A 359 -13.10 2.05 11.02
C ASN A 359 -11.75 1.70 11.66
N VAL A 360 -10.73 2.52 11.46
CA VAL A 360 -9.41 2.34 12.10
C VAL A 360 -9.53 2.51 13.61
N LEU A 361 -10.23 3.53 14.11
CA LEU A 361 -10.44 3.73 15.55
C LEU A 361 -11.14 2.53 16.20
N LEU A 362 -12.18 1.99 15.56
CA LEU A 362 -12.85 0.78 16.04
C LEU A 362 -11.87 -0.39 16.17
N ARG A 363 -11.11 -0.67 15.10
CA ARG A 363 -10.14 -1.77 15.08
C ARG A 363 -9.04 -1.60 16.12
N MET A 364 -8.53 -0.38 16.30
CA MET A 364 -7.52 -0.08 17.32
C MET A 364 -8.08 -0.23 18.75
N SER A 365 -9.34 0.15 18.98
CA SER A 365 -10.00 -0.06 20.28
C SER A 365 -10.14 -1.54 20.62
N ILE A 366 -10.58 -2.36 19.66
CA ILE A 366 -10.74 -3.81 19.83
C ILE A 366 -9.37 -4.46 20.06
N LEU A 367 -8.38 -4.16 19.20
CA LEU A 367 -7.03 -4.69 19.32
C LEU A 367 -6.39 -4.31 20.65
N GLY A 368 -6.55 -3.05 21.10
CA GLY A 368 -6.00 -2.57 22.36
C GLY A 368 -6.51 -3.33 23.58
N VAL A 369 -7.81 -3.61 23.64
CA VAL A 369 -8.41 -4.39 24.74
C VAL A 369 -7.94 -5.85 24.70
N LEU A 370 -7.87 -6.47 23.52
CA LEU A 370 -7.36 -7.83 23.36
C LEU A 370 -5.90 -7.93 23.79
N CYS A 371 -5.05 -7.00 23.36
CA CYS A 371 -3.65 -6.94 23.76
C CYS A 371 -3.50 -6.73 25.27
N TYR A 372 -4.30 -5.84 25.88
CA TYR A 372 -4.28 -5.65 27.34
C TYR A 372 -4.61 -6.96 28.07
N TYR A 373 -5.64 -7.69 27.61
CA TYR A 373 -6.01 -8.98 28.20
C TYR A 373 -4.89 -10.02 28.03
N TRP A 374 -4.38 -10.20 26.81
CA TRP A 374 -3.33 -11.18 26.52
C TRP A 374 -2.02 -10.91 27.26
N MET A 375 -1.66 -9.64 27.46
CA MET A 375 -0.37 -9.31 28.07
C MET A 375 -0.42 -9.21 29.60
N ASN A 376 -1.57 -8.89 30.20
CA ASN A 376 -1.66 -8.74 31.66
C ASN A 376 -2.38 -9.90 32.36
N MET A 377 -3.40 -10.49 31.75
CA MET A 377 -4.25 -11.49 32.42
C MET A 377 -3.80 -12.92 32.11
N VAL A 378 -3.39 -13.20 30.89
CA VAL A 378 -3.02 -14.57 30.44
C VAL A 378 -1.73 -15.09 31.11
N PRO A 379 -0.64 -14.29 31.27
CA PRO A 379 0.59 -14.75 31.91
C PRO A 379 0.41 -15.13 33.38
N GLN A 380 -0.54 -14.51 34.09
CA GLN A 380 -0.82 -14.82 35.49
C GLN A 380 -1.61 -16.13 35.67
N ARG A 381 -2.27 -16.62 34.61
CA ARG A 381 -3.21 -17.75 34.68
C ARG A 381 -2.62 -19.06 34.16
N PHE A 382 -1.78 -18.98 33.14
CA PHE A 382 -1.22 -20.16 32.48
C PHE A 382 0.30 -20.18 32.65
N THR A 383 0.84 -21.34 33.03
CA THR A 383 2.29 -21.54 33.15
C THR A 383 2.98 -21.42 31.79
N CYS A 384 2.36 -21.91 30.73
CA CYS A 384 2.79 -21.72 29.33
C CYS A 384 1.84 -20.80 28.59
N TRP A 385 2.01 -19.50 28.77
CA TRP A 385 1.05 -18.49 28.30
C TRP A 385 1.26 -18.08 26.83
N GLU A 386 2.48 -18.12 26.31
CA GLU A 386 2.80 -17.68 24.94
C GLU A 386 2.09 -18.53 23.87
N PRO A 387 2.08 -19.88 23.96
CA PRO A 387 1.36 -20.72 23.00
C PRO A 387 -0.16 -20.49 23.08
N VAL A 388 -0.69 -20.21 24.26
CA VAL A 388 -2.12 -19.89 24.47
C VAL A 388 -2.49 -18.60 23.74
N VAL A 389 -1.65 -17.57 23.81
CA VAL A 389 -1.84 -16.32 23.05
C VAL A 389 -1.76 -16.60 21.54
N GLY A 390 -0.80 -17.44 21.10
CA GLY A 390 -0.68 -17.87 19.70
C GLY A 390 -1.94 -18.57 19.19
N GLN A 391 -2.53 -19.48 19.98
CA GLN A 391 -3.78 -20.17 19.65
C GLN A 391 -4.97 -19.19 19.56
N ALA A 392 -5.06 -18.23 20.49
CA ALA A 392 -6.11 -17.21 20.47
C ALA A 392 -6.00 -16.32 19.22
N LEU A 393 -4.78 -15.90 18.85
CA LEU A 393 -4.50 -15.15 17.63
C LEU A 393 -4.88 -15.95 16.37
N TYR A 394 -4.53 -17.24 16.33
CA TYR A 394 -4.88 -18.12 15.22
C TYR A 394 -6.40 -18.19 15.01
N ARG A 395 -7.16 -18.48 16.07
CA ARG A 395 -8.63 -18.52 16.01
C ARG A 395 -9.21 -17.20 15.52
N LEU A 396 -8.69 -16.08 16.02
CA LEU A 396 -9.12 -14.75 15.60
C LEU A 396 -8.90 -14.54 14.11
N VAL A 397 -7.72 -14.88 13.58
CA VAL A 397 -7.40 -14.71 12.16
C VAL A 397 -8.26 -15.62 11.27
N ILE A 398 -8.43 -16.90 11.63
CA ILE A 398 -9.22 -17.85 10.84
C ILE A 398 -10.70 -17.44 10.84
N VAL A 399 -11.26 -17.11 12.01
CA VAL A 399 -12.67 -16.67 12.10
C VAL A 399 -12.87 -15.35 11.36
N ASP A 400 -11.96 -14.38 11.48
CA ASP A 400 -12.03 -13.13 10.73
C ASP A 400 -11.96 -13.36 9.22
N PHE A 401 -11.08 -14.26 8.77
CA PHE A 401 -11.02 -14.67 7.35
C PHE A 401 -12.35 -15.26 6.87
N LEU A 402 -12.98 -16.14 7.65
CA LEU A 402 -14.30 -16.72 7.33
C LEU A 402 -15.36 -15.62 7.25
N PHE A 403 -15.40 -14.69 8.21
CA PHE A 403 -16.34 -13.57 8.18
C PHE A 403 -16.09 -12.61 7.03
N LEU A 404 -14.84 -12.36 6.63
CA LEU A 404 -14.51 -11.55 5.47
C LEU A 404 -14.94 -12.23 4.16
N MET A 405 -14.72 -13.54 4.04
CA MET A 405 -15.21 -14.35 2.92
C MET A 405 -16.74 -14.32 2.83
N LEU A 406 -17.43 -14.63 3.93
CA LEU A 406 -18.89 -14.58 3.99
C LEU A 406 -19.40 -13.15 3.76
N GLY A 407 -18.77 -12.16 4.36
CA GLY A 407 -19.12 -10.75 4.24
C GLY A 407 -18.94 -10.19 2.84
N SER A 408 -17.95 -10.65 2.07
CA SER A 408 -17.81 -10.29 0.66
C SER A 408 -18.92 -10.93 -0.20
N PHE A 409 -19.18 -12.22 -0.02
CA PHE A 409 -20.23 -12.95 -0.75
C PHE A 409 -21.64 -12.40 -0.45
N PHE A 410 -21.99 -12.31 0.83
CA PHE A 410 -23.28 -11.77 1.27
C PHE A 410 -23.36 -10.26 1.12
N GLY A 411 -22.26 -9.51 1.23
CA GLY A 411 -22.24 -8.07 1.10
C GLY A 411 -22.53 -7.61 -0.33
N GLU A 412 -22.00 -8.30 -1.33
CA GLU A 412 -22.32 -8.04 -2.73
C GLU A 412 -23.76 -8.48 -3.07
N PHE A 413 -24.20 -9.60 -2.52
CA PHE A 413 -25.60 -10.05 -2.64
C PHE A 413 -26.59 -9.07 -1.98
N LEU A 414 -26.37 -8.68 -0.73
CA LEU A 414 -27.15 -7.68 0.01
C LEU A 414 -27.08 -6.32 -0.70
N GLY A 415 -25.90 -5.93 -1.20
CA GLY A 415 -25.70 -4.72 -1.98
C GLY A 415 -26.54 -4.72 -3.25
N ASN A 416 -26.63 -5.84 -3.96
CA ASN A 416 -27.45 -5.98 -5.17
C ASN A 416 -28.95 -6.04 -4.86
N VAL A 417 -29.37 -6.72 -3.79
CA VAL A 417 -30.79 -6.85 -3.40
C VAL A 417 -31.34 -5.56 -2.77
N ILE A 418 -30.56 -4.90 -1.91
CA ILE A 418 -30.96 -3.66 -1.22
C ILE A 418 -30.71 -2.45 -2.11
N GLY A 419 -29.62 -2.44 -2.88
CA GLY A 419 -29.25 -1.35 -3.79
C GLY A 419 -30.26 -1.16 -4.92
N THR A 420 -30.87 -2.24 -5.43
CA THR A 420 -31.91 -2.16 -6.47
C THR A 420 -33.27 -1.67 -5.96
N LYS A 421 -33.57 -1.81 -4.66
CA LYS A 421 -34.86 -1.39 -4.07
C LYS A 421 -34.84 -0.07 -3.30
N LEU A 422 -33.73 0.31 -2.66
CA LEU A 422 -33.69 1.48 -1.78
C LEU A 422 -32.77 2.63 -2.26
N GLN A 423 -31.85 2.42 -3.20
CA GLN A 423 -30.80 3.43 -3.44
C GLN A 423 -30.14 3.42 -4.84
N PRO A 424 -30.69 4.16 -5.83
CA PRO A 424 -30.08 4.31 -7.18
C PRO A 424 -28.77 5.12 -7.23
N ARG A 425 -28.24 5.56 -6.08
CA ARG A 425 -27.15 6.56 -6.00
C ARG A 425 -25.86 6.08 -5.35
N LEU A 426 -25.78 4.83 -4.91
CA LEU A 426 -24.49 4.29 -4.50
C LEU A 426 -23.73 3.86 -5.77
N GLY A 427 -23.20 4.87 -6.48
CA GLY A 427 -22.25 4.62 -7.56
C GLY A 427 -21.10 3.76 -7.03
N VAL A 428 -20.59 2.87 -7.89
CA VAL A 428 -19.39 2.08 -7.63
C VAL A 428 -18.34 2.99 -6.99
N PRO A 429 -17.73 2.63 -5.84
CA PRO A 429 -16.77 3.50 -5.20
C PRO A 429 -15.61 3.73 -6.17
N ASP A 430 -15.53 4.95 -6.69
CA ASP A 430 -14.39 5.38 -7.50
C ASP A 430 -13.16 5.28 -6.60
N PHE A 431 -12.35 4.23 -6.79
CA PHE A 431 -11.09 4.09 -6.08
C PHE A 431 -10.18 5.24 -6.51
N PHE A 432 -9.92 6.21 -5.63
CA PHE A 432 -9.17 7.40 -6.02
C PHE A 432 -7.66 7.13 -6.02
N SER A 433 -6.93 7.87 -6.86
CA SER A 433 -5.47 7.75 -7.03
C SER A 433 -4.63 7.90 -5.76
N GLN A 434 -5.18 8.53 -4.71
CA GLN A 434 -4.51 8.79 -3.44
C GLN A 434 -4.75 7.70 -2.37
N MET A 435 -5.64 6.75 -2.61
CA MET A 435 -5.98 5.70 -1.64
C MET A 435 -4.74 4.90 -1.20
N LYS A 436 -3.85 4.58 -2.14
CA LYS A 436 -2.59 3.87 -1.86
C LYS A 436 -1.74 4.58 -0.81
N THR A 437 -1.58 5.90 -0.87
CA THR A 437 -0.78 6.64 0.12
C THR A 437 -1.39 6.56 1.50
N ILE A 438 -2.72 6.63 1.59
CA ILE A 438 -3.43 6.58 2.87
C ILE A 438 -3.33 5.19 3.48
N PHE A 439 -3.49 4.14 2.68
CA PHE A 439 -3.31 2.77 3.17
C PHE A 439 -1.89 2.52 3.67
N ILE A 440 -0.85 3.00 2.95
CA ILE A 440 0.55 2.88 3.41
C ILE A 440 0.78 3.69 4.69
N PHE A 441 0.19 4.89 4.79
CA PHE A 441 0.26 5.70 6.01
C PHE A 441 -0.40 5.00 7.20
N LEU A 442 -1.61 4.44 7.00
CA LEU A 442 -2.31 3.67 8.02
C LEU A 442 -1.53 2.40 8.39
N LEU A 443 -0.89 1.73 7.44
CA LEU A 443 -0.04 0.57 7.72
C LEU A 443 1.16 0.94 8.60
N PHE A 444 1.76 2.11 8.38
CA PHE A 444 2.91 2.56 9.16
C PHE A 444 2.52 3.05 10.57
N PHE A 445 1.61 4.03 10.69
CA PHE A 445 1.36 4.69 11.97
C PHE A 445 0.62 3.81 12.99
N PRO A 446 -0.68 3.48 12.82
CA PRO A 446 -1.38 2.69 13.83
C PRO A 446 -0.92 1.23 13.89
N PHE A 447 -0.66 0.57 12.75
CA PHE A 447 -0.41 -0.87 12.75
C PHE A 447 1.05 -1.23 13.05
N PHE A 448 2.03 -0.69 12.32
CA PHE A 448 3.43 -1.02 12.56
C PHE A 448 3.96 -0.46 13.89
N VAL A 449 3.69 0.82 14.22
CA VAL A 449 4.10 1.36 15.53
C VAL A 449 3.40 0.62 16.67
N GLY A 450 2.14 0.22 16.51
CA GLY A 450 1.42 -0.61 17.48
C GLY A 450 2.04 -2.00 17.65
N ALA A 451 2.42 -2.67 16.57
CA ALA A 451 3.11 -3.96 16.65
C ALA A 451 4.50 -3.82 17.30
N LEU A 452 5.25 -2.78 16.93
CA LEU A 452 6.56 -2.48 17.52
C LEU A 452 6.47 -2.20 19.02
N SER A 453 5.46 -1.43 19.46
CA SER A 453 5.27 -1.13 20.88
C SER A 453 4.92 -2.38 21.69
N ILE A 454 4.07 -3.27 21.15
CA ILE A 454 3.73 -4.53 21.80
C ILE A 454 4.97 -5.43 21.91
N VAL A 455 5.71 -5.63 20.82
CA VAL A 455 6.94 -6.46 20.83
C VAL A 455 7.99 -5.89 21.78
N ALA A 456 8.15 -4.56 21.83
CA ALA A 456 9.04 -3.91 22.78
C ALA A 456 8.58 -4.14 24.23
N TYR A 457 7.28 -3.99 24.50
CA TYR A 457 6.71 -4.22 25.83
C TYR A 457 6.90 -5.68 26.29
N THR A 458 6.59 -6.66 25.45
CA THR A 458 6.75 -8.09 25.78
C THR A 458 8.21 -8.44 26.04
N THR A 459 9.12 -7.89 25.25
CA THR A 459 10.56 -8.19 25.36
C THR A 459 11.20 -7.59 26.61
N TRP A 460 10.76 -6.40 27.01
CA TRP A 460 11.40 -5.62 28.07
C TRP A 460 10.74 -5.75 29.44
N SER A 461 9.43 -6.02 29.47
CA SER A 461 8.62 -5.93 30.69
C SER A 461 8.01 -7.26 31.14
N LEU A 462 7.71 -8.17 30.21
CA LEU A 462 7.11 -9.46 30.55
C LEU A 462 8.19 -10.53 30.78
N THR A 463 7.95 -11.35 31.80
CA THR A 463 8.74 -12.54 32.10
C THR A 463 8.31 -13.68 31.18
N PRO A 464 9.23 -14.33 30.45
CA PRO A 464 8.89 -15.52 29.66
C PRO A 464 8.46 -16.67 30.57
N SER A 465 7.74 -17.67 30.02
CA SER A 465 7.34 -18.85 30.78
C SER A 465 8.54 -19.71 31.20
N GLU A 466 8.44 -20.36 32.35
CA GLU A 466 9.53 -21.20 32.88
C GLU A 466 9.72 -22.51 32.11
N HIS A 467 8.65 -23.02 31.47
CA HIS A 467 8.64 -24.35 30.86
C HIS A 467 8.51 -24.34 29.33
N CYS A 468 8.08 -23.23 28.72
CA CYS A 468 7.74 -23.18 27.29
C CYS A 468 8.52 -22.11 26.54
N GLY A 469 8.78 -22.38 25.25
CA GLY A 469 9.42 -21.44 24.34
C GLY A 469 10.94 -21.33 24.48
N PRO A 470 11.57 -20.53 23.61
CA PRO A 470 13.02 -20.47 23.48
C PRO A 470 13.66 -19.77 24.69
N PHE A 471 13.00 -18.77 25.28
CA PHE A 471 13.54 -17.98 26.39
C PHE A 471 13.19 -18.55 27.77
N ARG A 472 12.88 -19.84 27.86
CA ARG A 472 12.55 -20.50 29.13
C ARG A 472 13.71 -20.40 30.14
N GLY A 473 13.37 -20.10 31.39
CA GLY A 473 14.33 -19.95 32.49
C GLY A 473 14.98 -18.57 32.62
N LEU A 474 14.65 -17.62 31.75
CA LEU A 474 15.17 -16.25 31.80
C LEU A 474 14.22 -15.30 32.51
N ASN A 475 14.78 -14.30 33.20
CA ASN A 475 13.96 -13.27 33.87
C ASN A 475 13.29 -12.33 32.86
N ARG A 476 13.93 -12.03 31.73
CA ARG A 476 13.38 -11.18 30.65
C ARG A 476 13.89 -11.70 29.31
N THR A 477 13.09 -11.56 28.26
CA THR A 477 13.55 -11.94 26.91
C THR A 477 14.81 -11.18 26.49
N PHE A 478 14.95 -9.91 26.91
CA PHE A 478 16.16 -9.12 26.63
C PHE A 478 17.43 -9.62 27.35
N SER A 479 17.33 -10.41 28.43
CA SER A 479 18.52 -10.86 29.16
C SER A 479 19.42 -11.79 28.35
N VAL A 480 18.88 -12.43 27.31
CA VAL A 480 19.64 -13.23 26.32
C VAL A 480 20.80 -12.45 25.72
N VAL A 481 20.61 -11.15 25.48
CA VAL A 481 21.67 -10.29 24.95
C VAL A 481 22.78 -10.08 25.99
N GLY A 482 22.41 -9.99 27.27
CA GLY A 482 23.38 -9.91 28.37
C GLY A 482 24.22 -11.18 28.49
N GLU A 483 23.56 -12.34 28.52
CA GLU A 483 24.25 -13.64 28.59
C GLU A 483 25.19 -13.88 27.41
N TRP A 484 24.79 -13.48 26.20
CA TRP A 484 25.64 -13.55 25.02
C TRP A 484 26.84 -12.60 25.08
N ILE A 485 26.65 -11.39 25.62
CA ILE A 485 27.76 -10.45 25.80
C ILE A 485 28.76 -10.98 26.83
N ASP A 486 28.30 -11.63 27.90
CA ASP A 486 29.16 -12.28 28.89
C ASP A 486 29.93 -13.47 28.29
N GLU A 487 29.30 -14.26 27.40
CA GLU A 487 29.98 -15.34 26.66
C GLU A 487 31.08 -14.80 25.72
N LEU A 488 30.84 -13.64 25.10
CA LEU A 488 31.81 -12.97 24.22
C LEU A 488 32.95 -12.30 24.98
N ASP A 489 32.79 -11.97 26.26
CA ASP A 489 33.85 -11.39 27.09
C ASP A 489 35.00 -12.39 27.32
N ASN A 490 34.67 -13.68 27.38
CA ASN A 490 35.66 -14.76 27.52
C ASN A 490 36.57 -14.94 26.30
N HIS A 491 36.22 -14.34 25.14
CA HIS A 491 36.98 -14.46 23.90
C HIS A 491 37.68 -13.14 23.52
N ASN A 492 39.01 -13.17 23.44
CA ASN A 492 39.83 -11.97 23.14
C ASN A 492 39.51 -11.31 21.78
N SER A 493 39.01 -12.06 20.79
CA SER A 493 38.68 -11.54 19.46
C SER A 493 37.39 -10.71 19.43
N THR A 494 36.51 -10.86 20.42
CA THR A 494 35.17 -10.25 20.47
C THR A 494 35.04 -9.14 21.52
N GLN A 495 36.14 -8.82 22.21
CA GLN A 495 36.22 -7.75 23.22
C GLN A 495 35.72 -6.38 22.73
N TRP A 496 35.91 -6.05 21.45
CA TRP A 496 35.39 -4.80 20.86
C TRP A 496 33.85 -4.73 20.86
N VAL A 497 33.17 -5.88 20.75
CA VAL A 497 31.69 -5.96 20.81
C VAL A 497 31.21 -5.67 22.22
N VAL A 498 31.84 -6.30 23.21
CA VAL A 498 31.55 -6.12 24.64
C VAL A 498 31.76 -4.67 25.05
N TRP A 499 32.90 -4.08 24.67
CA TRP A 499 33.20 -2.67 24.92
C TRP A 499 32.14 -1.74 24.32
N THR A 500 31.68 -2.03 23.09
CA THR A 500 30.65 -1.25 22.40
C THR A 500 29.30 -1.36 23.13
N TYR A 501 28.91 -2.56 23.55
CA TYR A 501 27.66 -2.76 24.28
C TYR A 501 27.64 -2.01 25.61
N GLN A 502 28.72 -2.15 26.40
CA GLN A 502 28.81 -1.55 27.73
C GLN A 502 28.88 -0.01 27.69
N ASN A 503 29.65 0.57 26.77
CA ASN A 503 29.90 2.01 26.75
C ASN A 503 28.95 2.79 25.84
N VAL A 504 28.44 2.17 24.77
CA VAL A 504 27.58 2.86 23.79
C VAL A 504 26.11 2.50 24.02
N ILE A 505 25.76 1.21 23.95
CA ILE A 505 24.34 0.77 23.93
C ILE A 505 23.69 0.94 25.30
N ARG A 506 24.42 0.71 26.39
CA ARG A 506 23.91 0.91 27.76
C ARG A 506 23.87 2.39 28.19
N SER A 507 24.55 3.27 27.46
CA SER A 507 24.59 4.70 27.78
C SER A 507 23.28 5.39 27.43
N GLU A 508 22.70 6.12 28.38
CA GLU A 508 21.50 6.93 28.15
C GLU A 508 21.73 8.02 27.08
N LEU A 509 22.96 8.52 26.99
CA LEU A 509 23.36 9.55 26.02
C LEU A 509 23.19 9.06 24.57
N PHE A 510 23.38 7.78 24.31
CA PHE A 510 23.23 7.21 22.98
C PHE A 510 21.79 7.33 22.47
N TYR A 511 20.81 6.98 23.31
CA TYR A 511 19.40 7.12 22.97
C TYR A 511 18.99 8.59 22.83
N PHE A 512 19.55 9.48 23.65
CA PHE A 512 19.34 10.92 23.50
C PHE A 512 19.87 11.45 22.15
N LEU A 513 21.06 11.02 21.72
CA LEU A 513 21.62 11.42 20.43
C LEU A 513 20.80 10.87 19.26
N ILE A 514 20.37 9.60 19.32
CA ILE A 514 19.50 9.02 18.29
C ILE A 514 18.18 9.79 18.19
N THR A 515 17.53 10.06 19.32
CA THR A 515 16.26 10.80 19.32
C THR A 515 16.43 12.23 18.80
N LEU A 516 17.54 12.90 19.13
CA LEU A 516 17.88 14.20 18.56
C LEU A 516 18.05 14.14 17.04
N ILE A 517 18.78 13.14 16.52
CA ILE A 517 18.96 12.93 15.08
C ILE A 517 17.61 12.72 14.40
N PHE A 518 16.73 11.88 14.98
CA PHE A 518 15.38 11.67 14.46
C PHE A 518 14.55 12.96 14.44
N LEU A 519 14.62 13.79 15.49
CA LEU A 519 13.92 15.07 15.54
C LEU A 519 14.44 16.05 14.48
N VAL A 520 15.76 16.11 14.27
CA VAL A 520 16.37 16.93 13.21
C VAL A 520 15.91 16.46 11.82
N ILE A 521 15.89 15.14 11.58
CA ILE A 521 15.39 14.57 10.32
C ILE A 521 13.92 14.94 10.10
N ILE A 522 13.07 14.77 11.11
CA ILE A 522 11.65 15.14 11.04
C ILE A 522 11.49 16.64 10.76
N TYR A 523 12.28 17.48 11.43
CA TYR A 523 12.28 18.93 11.21
C TYR A 523 12.69 19.29 9.77
N ILE A 524 13.76 18.67 9.24
CA ILE A 524 14.20 18.86 7.86
C ILE A 524 13.10 18.43 6.87
N PHE A 525 12.48 17.27 7.07
CA PHE A 525 11.37 16.83 6.22
C PHE A 525 10.18 17.79 6.28
N TRP A 526 9.84 18.27 7.48
CA TRP A 526 8.78 19.26 7.66
C TRP A 526 9.10 20.56 6.91
N GLN A 527 10.33 21.08 7.04
CA GLN A 527 10.79 22.25 6.31
C GLN A 527 10.79 22.03 4.79
N LEU A 528 11.23 20.86 4.31
CA LEU A 528 11.17 20.52 2.87
C LEU A 528 9.74 20.51 2.34
N ILE A 529 8.77 20.01 3.11
CA ILE A 529 7.35 20.04 2.75
C ILE A 529 6.85 21.48 2.68
N GLN A 530 7.18 22.32 3.66
CA GLN A 530 6.78 23.74 3.66
C GLN A 530 7.44 24.53 2.53
N GLY A 531 8.73 24.29 2.25
CA GLY A 531 9.45 24.90 1.14
C GLY A 531 8.83 24.55 -0.20
N ARG A 532 8.47 23.28 -0.41
CA ARG A 532 7.73 22.85 -1.62
C ARG A 532 6.37 23.51 -1.75
N LYS A 533 5.64 23.73 -0.65
CA LYS A 533 4.38 24.49 -0.67
C LYS A 533 4.61 25.91 -1.17
N LYS A 534 5.60 26.62 -0.62
CA LYS A 534 5.96 27.97 -1.06
C LYS A 534 6.39 28.01 -2.52
N LEU A 535 7.22 27.05 -2.97
CA LEU A 535 7.66 26.95 -4.36
C LEU A 535 6.47 26.76 -5.33
N ILE A 536 5.51 25.90 -4.99
CA ILE A 536 4.30 25.69 -5.80
C ILE A 536 3.49 26.99 -5.90
N VAL A 537 3.35 27.73 -4.79
CA VAL A 537 2.65 29.04 -4.80
C VAL A 537 3.35 30.04 -5.71
N LEU A 538 4.69 30.14 -5.64
CA LEU A 538 5.47 31.03 -6.49
C LEU A 538 5.39 30.63 -7.98
N LEU A 539 5.52 29.34 -8.29
CA LEU A 539 5.35 28.82 -9.66
C LEU A 539 3.96 29.14 -10.22
N LYS A 540 2.91 29.04 -9.40
CA LYS A 540 1.55 29.44 -9.79
C LYS A 540 1.44 30.93 -10.08
N GLN A 541 2.09 31.78 -9.27
CA GLN A 541 2.14 33.23 -9.53
C GLN A 541 2.89 33.54 -10.82
N GLN A 542 3.99 32.84 -11.10
CA GLN A 542 4.72 33.00 -12.37
C GLN A 542 3.89 32.57 -13.57
N ILE A 543 3.19 31.44 -13.51
CA ILE A 543 2.28 31.00 -14.59
C ILE A 543 1.17 32.03 -14.80
N PHE A 544 0.60 32.58 -13.73
CA PHE A 544 -0.43 33.62 -13.83
C PHE A 544 0.12 34.90 -14.49
N ASN A 545 1.31 35.34 -14.10
CA ASN A 545 1.97 36.51 -14.67
C ASN A 545 2.35 36.30 -16.15
N VAL A 546 2.82 35.11 -16.52
CA VAL A 546 3.09 34.75 -17.92
C VAL A 546 1.80 34.67 -18.75
N GLY A 547 0.70 34.16 -18.17
CA GLY A 547 -0.63 34.19 -18.80
C GLY A 547 -1.15 35.60 -19.05
N LEU A 548 -0.83 36.56 -18.17
CA LEU A 548 -1.10 37.99 -18.33
C LEU A 548 -0.16 38.69 -19.32
N HIS A 549 1.04 38.14 -19.55
CA HIS A 549 2.01 38.61 -20.53
C HIS A 549 1.85 38.00 -21.92
N CYS A 550 0.74 37.27 -22.18
CA CYS A 550 0.33 37.04 -23.56
C CYS A 550 -0.13 38.42 -24.10
N PRO A 551 0.58 39.03 -25.05
CA PRO A 551 0.17 40.34 -25.56
C PRO A 551 -1.26 40.21 -26.08
N PRO A 552 -2.12 41.26 -25.93
CA PRO A 552 -3.49 41.22 -26.43
C PRO A 552 -3.53 40.77 -27.90
N GLU A 553 -2.48 41.08 -28.67
CA GLU A 553 -2.28 40.63 -30.05
C GLU A 553 -2.23 39.10 -30.23
N CYS A 554 -1.66 38.32 -29.30
CA CYS A 554 -1.66 36.86 -29.37
C CYS A 554 -3.02 36.24 -29.02
N VAL A 555 -3.76 36.83 -28.08
CA VAL A 555 -5.13 36.41 -27.75
C VAL A 555 -6.06 36.75 -28.91
N TRP A 556 -5.88 37.93 -29.54
CA TRP A 556 -6.56 38.31 -30.77
C TRP A 556 -6.21 37.38 -31.92
N LEU A 557 -4.94 37.01 -32.11
CA LEU A 557 -4.54 36.06 -33.16
C LEU A 557 -5.13 34.67 -32.94
N VAL A 558 -5.17 34.16 -31.70
CA VAL A 558 -5.81 32.87 -31.40
C VAL A 558 -7.33 32.94 -31.57
N LEU A 559 -7.98 34.03 -31.16
CA LEU A 559 -9.42 34.25 -31.39
C LEU A 559 -9.74 34.43 -32.88
N ILE A 560 -8.92 35.16 -33.63
CA ILE A 560 -9.01 35.32 -35.08
C ILE A 560 -8.77 33.97 -35.76
N PHE A 561 -7.80 33.18 -35.34
CA PHE A 561 -7.53 31.86 -35.90
C PHE A 561 -8.68 30.88 -35.63
N ILE A 562 -9.26 30.91 -34.42
CA ILE A 562 -10.47 30.16 -34.06
C ILE A 562 -11.69 30.65 -34.87
N TYR A 563 -11.83 31.96 -35.07
CA TYR A 563 -12.93 32.57 -35.83
C TYR A 563 -12.81 32.29 -37.33
N PHE A 564 -11.60 32.32 -37.88
CA PHE A 564 -11.27 31.98 -39.26
C PHE A 564 -11.52 30.49 -39.53
N PHE A 565 -11.16 29.60 -38.59
CA PHE A 565 -11.51 28.18 -38.67
C PHE A 565 -13.03 27.94 -38.64
N ARG A 566 -13.77 28.75 -37.87
CA ARG A 566 -15.24 28.68 -37.77
C ARG A 566 -15.95 29.17 -39.04
N LEU A 567 -15.36 30.15 -39.73
CA LEU A 567 -15.81 30.67 -41.03
C LEU A 567 -15.54 29.68 -42.18
N VAL A 568 -14.37 29.05 -42.19
CA VAL A 568 -13.97 28.08 -43.23
C VAL A 568 -14.80 26.79 -43.18
N TYR A 569 -15.29 26.39 -42.00
CA TYR A 569 -16.05 25.15 -41.83
C TYR A 569 -17.58 25.31 -41.79
N ASN A 570 -18.14 26.53 -41.86
CA ASN A 570 -19.59 26.72 -41.81
C ASN A 570 -20.09 27.96 -42.59
N PRO A 571 -20.34 27.85 -43.91
CA PRO A 571 -20.74 28.98 -44.76
C PRO A 571 -22.14 29.55 -44.45
N ASN A 572 -22.97 28.87 -43.64
CA ASN A 572 -24.32 29.30 -43.32
C ASN A 572 -24.40 30.38 -42.21
N ILE A 573 -23.29 30.69 -41.54
CA ILE A 573 -23.25 31.73 -40.49
C ILE A 573 -23.08 33.14 -41.09
N LEU A 574 -22.56 33.25 -42.33
CA LEU A 574 -22.32 34.52 -43.03
C LEU A 574 -23.63 35.25 -43.40
N LEU A 575 -24.74 34.53 -43.65
CA LEU A 575 -26.03 35.14 -43.96
C LEU A 575 -26.76 35.71 -42.72
N GLY A 576 -26.48 35.20 -41.52
CA GLY A 576 -27.09 35.70 -40.28
C GLY A 576 -26.44 36.98 -39.75
N PHE A 577 -25.18 37.22 -40.11
CA PHE A 577 -24.39 38.34 -39.56
C PHE A 577 -24.62 39.67 -40.28
N PHE A 578 -24.92 39.66 -41.58
CA PHE A 578 -25.23 40.89 -42.32
C PHE A 578 -26.61 41.50 -41.99
N ASN A 579 -27.49 40.77 -41.28
CA ASN A 579 -28.83 41.24 -40.95
C ASN A 579 -28.97 41.86 -39.54
N ASN A 580 -27.94 41.84 -38.69
CA ASN A 580 -28.02 42.41 -37.35
C ASN A 580 -27.14 43.66 -37.22
N ALA A 581 -27.76 44.81 -37.51
CA ALA A 581 -27.17 46.16 -37.40
C ALA A 581 -26.73 46.56 -35.97
N SER A 582 -27.01 45.74 -34.96
CA SER A 582 -26.67 45.99 -33.56
C SER A 582 -25.22 45.68 -33.19
N PHE A 583 -24.49 44.88 -34.00
CA PHE A 583 -23.10 44.50 -33.69
C PHE A 583 -22.07 45.50 -34.24
N LEU A 584 -22.40 46.21 -35.33
CA LEU A 584 -21.53 47.23 -35.95
C LEU A 584 -21.39 48.50 -35.09
N ASN A 585 -22.40 48.84 -34.29
CA ASN A 585 -22.34 49.99 -33.38
C ASN A 585 -21.44 49.79 -32.16
N ILE A 586 -21.09 48.54 -31.82
CA ILE A 586 -20.16 48.24 -30.71
C ILE A 586 -18.70 48.33 -31.18
N LEU A 587 -18.44 48.16 -32.48
CA LEU A 587 -17.09 48.16 -33.05
C LEU A 587 -16.48 49.56 -33.25
N PHE A 588 -17.30 50.62 -33.25
CA PHE A 588 -16.84 52.00 -33.47
C PHE A 588 -16.78 52.87 -32.21
N SER A 589 -16.99 52.29 -31.02
CA SER A 589 -17.04 53.05 -29.76
C SER A 589 -15.93 52.72 -28.75
N TYR A 590 -14.86 52.02 -29.14
CA TYR A 590 -13.68 51.79 -28.30
C TYR A 590 -12.38 52.00 -29.06
#